data_AF-A0A6I9N6B7-F1
#
_entry.id   AF-A0A6I9N6B7-F1
#
_cell.length_a   1.000
_cell.length_b   1.000
_cell.length_c   1.000
_cell.angle_alpha   90.00
_cell.angle_beta   90.00
_cell.angle_gamma   90.00
#
_symmetry.space_group_name_H-M   'P 1'
#
loop_
_entity.id
_entity.type
_entity.pdbx_description
1 polymer ?
#
loop_
_entity_poly.entity_id
_entity_poly.type
_entity_poly.pdbx_seq_one_letter_code
_entity_poly.pdbx_strand_id
1 'polypeptide(L)'
;GDEERAEPHIKQVYFRQFLPVSPKVQFDLVVAAFTLSELLNVKEREDTVLTLWRKTSSYLVLVENGTKEGHQMLMEARDTLLKKQDKIVHDIRPAAVFAPCPHERTCPKLASAITTPCNFNQMYQPLPMPGRNERQTEKFSYLILARTELGGTEPESVDWGRLISPVKRRTRHVHCRMCCPDGKLQHLVVTARKQSRDVYRCARSSDWGDRLPMLQGDNEDAESDSER
;
A
#
# COMPACT_ATOMS: atom_id res chain seq x y z
N GLY A 1 19.08 26.76 -13.65
CA GLY A 1 19.47 25.39 -14.00
C GLY A 1 18.37 24.89 -14.89
N ASP A 2 18.59 24.93 -16.20
CA ASP A 2 17.76 24.34 -17.26
C ASP A 2 18.43 24.69 -18.60
N GLU A 3 19.69 24.28 -18.75
CA GLU A 3 20.28 24.19 -20.09
C GLU A 3 20.20 22.73 -20.50
N GLU A 4 19.39 22.41 -21.51
CA GLU A 4 19.31 21.06 -22.12
C GLU A 4 20.68 20.53 -22.60
N ARG A 5 21.67 21.42 -22.72
CA ARG A 5 23.05 21.12 -23.13
C ARG A 5 24.05 21.01 -21.97
N ALA A 6 23.64 21.29 -20.74
CA ALA A 6 24.52 21.14 -19.59
C ALA A 6 24.79 19.66 -19.33
N GLU A 7 26.06 19.31 -19.09
CA GLU A 7 26.40 17.94 -18.71
C GLU A 7 25.66 17.57 -17.41
N PRO A 8 24.94 16.43 -17.40
CA PRO A 8 24.22 16.01 -16.21
C PRO A 8 25.22 15.77 -15.08
N HIS A 9 24.97 16.40 -13.93
CA HIS A 9 25.87 16.31 -12.77
C HIS A 9 25.89 14.90 -12.18
N ILE A 10 24.86 14.10 -12.48
CA ILE A 10 24.76 12.70 -12.10
C ILE A 10 24.85 11.87 -13.39
N LYS A 11 25.88 11.03 -13.49
CA LYS A 11 26.08 10.15 -14.64
C LYS A 11 24.87 9.23 -14.84
N GLN A 12 24.48 9.03 -16.10
CA GLN A 12 23.39 8.12 -16.49
C GLN A 12 22.01 8.49 -15.93
N VAL A 13 21.82 9.74 -15.48
CA VAL A 13 20.51 10.29 -15.16
C VAL A 13 20.04 11.17 -16.31
N TYR A 14 18.85 10.86 -16.81
CA TYR A 14 18.25 11.56 -17.94
C TYR A 14 16.99 12.28 -17.46
N PHE A 15 17.01 13.60 -17.56
CA PHE A 15 15.85 14.43 -17.23
C PHE A 15 14.95 14.57 -18.46
N ARG A 16 13.65 14.47 -18.26
CA ARG A 16 12.64 14.67 -19.29
C ARG A 16 11.53 15.54 -18.73
N GLN A 17 11.15 16.57 -19.47
CA GLN A 17 10.06 17.45 -19.08
C GLN A 17 8.70 16.76 -19.13
N PHE A 18 8.50 15.86 -20.10
CA PHE A 18 7.22 15.18 -20.33
C PHE A 18 7.34 13.66 -20.21
N LEU A 19 6.24 13.02 -19.81
CA LEU A 19 6.16 11.57 -19.76
C LEU A 19 6.35 10.96 -21.17
N PRO A 20 7.16 9.90 -21.30
CA PRO A 20 7.37 9.27 -22.59
C PRO A 20 6.10 8.58 -23.09
N VAL A 21 5.56 9.06 -24.20
CA VAL A 21 4.29 8.57 -24.79
C VAL A 21 4.40 7.17 -25.38
N SER A 22 5.57 6.81 -25.94
CA SER A 22 5.78 5.51 -26.58
C SER A 22 6.01 4.40 -25.55
N PRO A 23 5.24 3.30 -25.53
CA PRO A 23 5.45 2.20 -24.57
C PRO A 23 6.64 1.29 -24.90
N LYS A 24 7.39 1.54 -25.99
CA LYS A 24 8.48 0.67 -26.46
C LYS A 24 9.57 0.38 -25.44
N VAL A 25 9.89 1.38 -24.60
CA VAL A 25 10.87 1.24 -23.53
C VAL A 25 10.11 1.17 -22.22
N GLN A 26 10.29 0.07 -21.49
CA GLN A 26 9.77 -0.15 -20.14
C GLN A 26 10.93 -0.17 -19.14
N PHE A 27 10.59 0.02 -17.87
CA PHE A 27 11.51 0.03 -16.74
C PHE A 27 11.06 -0.99 -15.71
N ASP A 28 12.01 -1.64 -15.04
CA ASP A 28 11.71 -2.64 -14.01
C ASP A 28 11.03 -2.01 -12.79
N LEU A 29 11.39 -0.75 -12.47
CA LEU A 29 10.80 0.02 -11.39
C LEU A 29 10.40 1.41 -11.89
N VAL A 30 9.12 1.75 -11.74
CA VAL A 30 8.58 3.09 -11.97
C VAL A 30 8.06 3.63 -10.65
N VAL A 31 8.46 4.85 -10.29
CA VAL A 31 8.08 5.49 -9.02
C VAL A 31 7.42 6.83 -9.30
N ALA A 32 6.27 7.08 -8.69
CA ALA A 32 5.67 8.39 -8.55
C ALA A 32 5.44 8.67 -7.06
N ALA A 33 6.13 9.66 -6.52
CA ALA A 33 6.10 9.97 -5.10
C ALA A 33 5.68 11.42 -4.89
N PHE A 34 4.56 11.62 -4.19
CA PHE A 34 3.97 12.91 -3.87
C PHE A 34 3.73 13.75 -5.13
N THR A 35 3.16 13.13 -6.16
CA THR A 35 3.03 13.73 -7.50
C THR A 35 1.59 13.70 -7.99
N LEU A 36 0.79 12.69 -7.62
CA LEU A 36 -0.61 12.65 -8.01
C LEU A 36 -1.39 13.78 -7.33
N SER A 37 -1.00 14.19 -6.13
CA SER A 37 -1.55 15.37 -5.44
C SER A 37 -1.40 16.67 -6.21
N GLU A 38 -0.36 16.79 -7.03
CA GLU A 38 -0.05 18.00 -7.79
C GLU A 38 -0.89 18.11 -9.07
N LEU A 39 -1.50 17.00 -9.51
CA LEU A 39 -2.38 16.97 -10.68
C LEU A 39 -3.80 17.32 -10.26
N LEU A 40 -4.29 18.47 -10.72
CA LEU A 40 -5.58 19.01 -10.29
C LEU A 40 -6.77 18.15 -10.76
N ASN A 41 -6.68 17.57 -11.96
CA ASN A 41 -7.79 16.87 -12.60
C ASN A 41 -7.74 15.35 -12.35
N VAL A 42 -8.87 14.76 -11.95
CA VAL A 42 -9.04 13.30 -11.79
C VAL A 42 -8.67 12.56 -13.08
N LYS A 43 -9.08 13.08 -14.24
CA LYS A 43 -8.78 12.47 -15.53
C LYS A 43 -7.28 12.52 -15.85
N GLU A 44 -6.62 13.61 -15.50
CA GLU A 44 -5.18 13.76 -15.70
C GLU A 44 -4.38 12.81 -14.80
N ARG A 45 -4.83 12.61 -13.55
CA ARG A 45 -4.28 11.57 -12.66
C ARG A 45 -4.45 10.18 -13.27
N GLU A 46 -5.64 9.87 -13.79
CA GLU A 46 -5.93 8.60 -14.45
C GLU A 46 -5.02 8.35 -15.67
N ASP A 47 -4.95 9.32 -16.59
CA ASP A 47 -4.13 9.24 -17.81
C ASP A 47 -2.63 9.14 -17.47
N THR A 48 -2.20 9.83 -16.42
CA THR A 48 -0.82 9.75 -15.89
C THR A 48 -0.52 8.35 -15.36
N VAL A 49 -1.39 7.80 -14.50
CA VAL A 49 -1.23 6.47 -13.92
C VAL A 49 -1.18 5.39 -15.01
N LEU A 50 -2.05 5.46 -16.01
CA LEU A 50 -2.02 4.57 -17.18
C LEU A 50 -0.71 4.69 -17.97
N THR A 51 -0.20 5.91 -18.14
CA THR A 51 1.08 6.15 -18.80
C THR A 51 2.26 5.55 -18.03
N LEU A 52 2.29 5.72 -16.71
CA LEU A 52 3.30 5.12 -15.85
C LEU A 52 3.23 3.58 -15.88
N TRP A 53 2.02 3.01 -15.87
CA TRP A 53 1.83 1.57 -15.96
C TRP A 53 2.30 0.96 -17.29
N ARG A 54 2.06 1.65 -18.41
CA ARG A 54 2.60 1.26 -19.73
C ARG A 54 4.13 1.21 -19.75
N LYS A 55 4.77 2.01 -18.89
CA LYS A 55 6.23 2.07 -18.71
C LYS A 55 6.78 1.09 -17.69
N THR A 56 5.93 0.31 -17.04
CA THR A 56 6.33 -0.61 -15.97
C THR A 56 6.45 -2.03 -16.51
N SER A 57 7.65 -2.61 -16.38
CA SER A 57 7.97 -4.01 -16.68
C SER A 57 7.74 -4.91 -15.46
N SER A 58 8.07 -4.44 -14.25
CA SER A 58 7.90 -5.23 -13.01
C SER A 58 7.07 -4.53 -11.95
N TYR A 59 7.51 -3.39 -11.40
CA TYR A 59 6.84 -2.74 -10.27
C TYR A 59 6.54 -1.25 -10.51
N LEU A 60 5.30 -0.85 -10.21
CA LEU A 60 4.88 0.54 -10.12
C LEU A 60 4.66 0.89 -8.65
N VAL A 61 5.41 1.87 -8.16
CA VAL A 61 5.33 2.36 -6.77
C VAL A 61 4.73 3.76 -6.78
N LEU A 62 3.58 3.90 -6.14
CA LEU A 62 2.91 5.18 -5.92
C LEU A 62 2.97 5.53 -4.43
N VAL A 63 3.42 6.73 -4.10
CA VAL A 63 3.49 7.23 -2.73
C VAL A 63 2.78 8.57 -2.66
N GLU A 64 1.94 8.77 -1.66
CA GLU A 64 1.24 10.03 -1.42
C GLU A 64 1.26 10.39 0.07
N ASN A 65 0.91 11.64 0.36
CA ASN A 65 0.76 12.09 1.73
C ASN A 65 -0.26 11.21 2.48
N GLY A 66 -0.01 10.98 3.77
CA GLY A 66 -0.86 10.15 4.63
C GLY A 66 -2.22 10.78 4.98
N THR A 67 -2.78 11.61 4.11
CA THR A 67 -4.07 12.28 4.28
C THR A 67 -5.22 11.43 3.73
N LYS A 68 -6.46 11.88 3.95
CA LYS A 68 -7.64 11.22 3.38
C LYS A 68 -7.63 11.28 1.86
N GLU A 69 -7.23 12.44 1.34
CA GLU A 69 -7.15 12.76 -0.08
C GLU A 69 -6.05 11.93 -0.74
N GLY A 70 -4.86 11.85 -0.13
CA GLY A 70 -3.78 11.00 -0.61
C GLY A 70 -4.17 9.52 -0.66
N HIS A 71 -4.85 9.02 0.36
CA HIS A 71 -5.39 7.66 0.35
C HIS A 71 -6.42 7.45 -0.77
N GLN A 72 -7.36 8.39 -0.94
CA GLN A 72 -8.39 8.33 -1.97
C GLN A 72 -7.78 8.29 -3.38
N MET A 73 -6.80 9.17 -3.67
CA MET A 73 -6.11 9.20 -4.97
C MET A 73 -5.40 7.87 -5.28
N LEU A 74 -4.75 7.25 -4.29
CA LEU A 74 -4.12 5.95 -4.48
C LEU A 74 -5.14 4.83 -4.73
N MET A 75 -6.31 4.88 -4.10
CA MET A 75 -7.37 3.90 -4.34
C MET A 75 -8.05 4.10 -5.70
N GLU A 76 -8.18 5.34 -6.18
CA GLU A 76 -8.61 5.63 -7.55
C GLU A 76 -7.60 5.09 -8.57
N ALA A 77 -6.30 5.32 -8.36
CA ALA A 77 -5.24 4.76 -9.20
C ALA A 77 -5.25 3.22 -9.21
N ARG A 78 -5.44 2.61 -8.03
CA ARG A 78 -5.58 1.14 -7.87
C ARG A 78 -6.76 0.62 -8.68
N ASP A 79 -7.94 1.21 -8.52
CA ASP A 79 -9.15 0.77 -9.19
C ASP A 79 -9.06 0.98 -10.70
N THR A 80 -8.44 2.07 -11.16
CA THR A 80 -8.11 2.28 -12.58
C THR A 80 -7.28 1.15 -13.14
N LEU A 81 -6.18 0.78 -12.48
CA LEU A 81 -5.25 -0.23 -13.01
C LEU A 81 -5.75 -1.68 -12.87
N LEU A 82 -6.59 -1.97 -11.87
CA LEU A 82 -7.14 -3.31 -11.67
C LEU A 82 -8.43 -3.57 -12.46
N LYS A 83 -9.29 -2.55 -12.62
CA LYS A 83 -10.66 -2.73 -13.17
C LYS A 83 -10.81 -2.18 -14.58
N LYS A 84 -10.12 -1.09 -14.92
CA LYS A 84 -10.27 -0.48 -16.25
C LYS A 84 -9.34 -1.17 -17.24
N GLN A 85 -9.89 -1.48 -18.40
CA GLN A 85 -9.09 -1.92 -19.53
C GLN A 85 -8.46 -0.69 -20.19
N ASP A 86 -7.12 -0.65 -20.27
CA ASP A 86 -6.44 0.36 -21.06
C ASP A 86 -6.84 0.18 -22.54
N LYS A 87 -7.10 1.29 -23.23
CA LYS A 87 -7.38 1.31 -24.66
C LYS A 87 -6.16 0.89 -25.48
N ILE A 88 -4.96 1.07 -24.92
CA ILE A 88 -3.69 0.75 -25.57
C ILE A 88 -3.01 -0.39 -24.80
N VAL A 89 -3.28 -1.62 -25.22
CA VAL A 89 -2.67 -2.81 -24.59
C VAL A 89 -1.33 -3.10 -25.26
N HIS A 90 -0.23 -2.64 -24.64
CA HIS A 90 1.13 -2.99 -25.05
C HIS A 90 1.67 -4.23 -24.32
N ASP A 91 1.29 -4.38 -23.06
CA ASP A 91 1.63 -5.51 -22.22
C ASP A 91 0.32 -6.08 -21.65
N ILE A 92 0.06 -7.34 -21.99
CA ILE A 92 -1.17 -8.07 -21.64
C ILE A 92 -1.17 -8.58 -20.19
N ARG A 93 -0.02 -8.57 -19.50
CA ARG A 93 0.07 -9.03 -18.12
C ARG A 93 -0.76 -8.12 -17.22
N PRO A 94 -1.69 -8.66 -16.40
CA PRO A 94 -2.53 -7.85 -15.55
C PRO A 94 -1.70 -7.16 -14.45
N ALA A 95 -2.26 -6.07 -13.92
CA ALA A 95 -1.78 -5.50 -12.67
C ALA A 95 -2.26 -6.38 -11.50
N ALA A 96 -1.37 -6.66 -10.55
CA ALA A 96 -1.75 -7.23 -9.27
C ALA A 96 -1.23 -6.38 -8.12
N VAL A 97 -1.95 -6.37 -7.00
CA VAL A 97 -1.54 -5.63 -5.81
C VAL A 97 -0.43 -6.38 -5.08
N PHE A 98 0.78 -5.79 -5.05
CA PHE A 98 1.88 -6.31 -4.27
C PHE A 98 1.84 -5.83 -2.81
N ALA A 99 1.49 -4.56 -2.60
CA ALA A 99 1.34 -3.94 -1.28
C ALA A 99 0.56 -2.62 -1.38
N PRO A 100 0.02 -2.06 -0.28
CA PRO A 100 -0.09 -2.63 1.06
C PRO A 100 -1.31 -3.55 1.21
N CYS A 101 -2.35 -3.38 0.38
CA CYS A 101 -3.57 -4.16 0.50
C CYS A 101 -3.28 -5.65 0.25
N PRO A 102 -3.71 -6.56 1.15
CA PRO A 102 -3.55 -8.00 0.95
C PRO A 102 -4.66 -8.60 0.05
N HIS A 103 -5.41 -7.75 -0.65
CA HIS A 103 -6.57 -8.12 -1.45
C HIS A 103 -6.71 -7.18 -2.65
N GLU A 104 -7.54 -7.56 -3.63
CA GLU A 104 -7.84 -6.76 -4.83
C GLU A 104 -9.28 -6.20 -4.86
N ARG A 105 -10.08 -6.53 -3.83
CA ARG A 105 -11.44 -5.98 -3.62
C ARG A 105 -11.41 -4.47 -3.33
N THR A 106 -12.55 -3.79 -3.42
CA THR A 106 -12.70 -2.39 -2.99
C THR A 106 -12.18 -2.22 -1.56
N CYS A 107 -11.43 -1.15 -1.30
CA CYS A 107 -10.83 -0.91 0.01
C CYS A 107 -11.92 -0.73 1.09
N PRO A 108 -11.95 -1.56 2.15
CA PRO A 108 -12.99 -1.45 3.18
C PRO A 108 -12.89 -0.17 4.01
N LYS A 109 -11.73 0.52 4.01
CA LYS A 109 -11.60 1.84 4.65
C LYS A 109 -12.36 2.95 3.91
N LEU A 110 -12.64 2.79 2.61
CA LEU A 110 -13.46 3.74 1.85
C LEU A 110 -14.95 3.51 2.05
N ALA A 111 -15.37 2.29 2.38
CA ALA A 111 -16.76 1.93 2.63
C ALA A 111 -17.25 2.29 4.05
N SER A 112 -16.35 2.74 4.93
CA SER A 112 -16.71 3.08 6.31
C SER A 112 -17.37 4.46 6.39
N ALA A 113 -18.37 4.60 7.28
CA ALA A 113 -19.04 5.88 7.54
C ALA A 113 -18.06 6.99 7.96
N ILE A 114 -16.94 6.62 8.59
CA ILE A 114 -15.83 7.53 8.88
C ILE A 114 -14.63 7.11 8.04
N THR A 115 -14.38 7.83 6.95
CA THR A 115 -13.21 7.60 6.10
C THR A 115 -11.93 7.86 6.90
N THR A 116 -11.22 6.78 7.22
CA THR A 116 -9.87 6.85 7.80
C THR A 116 -8.86 6.43 6.74
N PRO A 117 -7.78 7.19 6.53
CA PRO A 117 -6.81 6.82 5.51
C PRO A 117 -6.09 5.51 5.87
N CYS A 118 -5.74 4.71 4.86
CA CYS A 118 -4.76 3.64 5.00
C CYS A 118 -3.36 4.23 4.81
N ASN A 119 -2.79 4.76 5.90
CA ASN A 119 -1.46 5.34 5.94
C ASN A 119 -0.56 4.58 6.93
N PHE A 120 0.72 4.94 6.92
CA PHE A 120 1.78 4.41 7.75
C PHE A 120 2.67 5.55 8.24
N ASN A 121 3.49 5.27 9.25
CA ASN A 121 4.37 6.25 9.86
C ASN A 121 5.83 5.94 9.52
N GLN A 122 6.61 6.96 9.15
CA GLN A 122 8.06 6.88 9.06
C GLN A 122 8.68 7.89 10.03
N MET A 123 9.50 7.39 10.96
CA MET A 123 10.31 8.26 11.81
C MET A 123 11.56 8.70 11.05
N TYR A 124 11.94 9.97 11.19
CA TYR A 124 13.15 10.52 10.58
C TYR A 124 13.77 11.61 11.48
N GLN A 125 15.06 11.85 11.27
CA GLN A 125 15.76 12.99 11.87
C GLN A 125 15.78 14.13 10.85
N PRO A 126 15.16 15.29 11.14
CA PRO A 126 15.19 16.42 10.23
C PRO A 126 16.61 17.00 10.12
N LEU A 127 16.86 17.76 9.05
CA LEU A 127 18.05 18.59 8.95
C LEU A 127 18.10 19.57 10.13
N PRO A 128 19.30 19.87 10.66
CA PRO A 128 19.47 20.75 11.81
C PRO A 128 19.19 22.20 11.40
N MET A 129 17.92 22.59 11.41
CA MET A 129 17.46 23.96 11.21
C MET A 129 17.09 24.58 12.56
N PRO A 130 17.28 25.90 12.75
CA PRO A 130 16.89 26.57 13.99
C PRO A 130 15.43 26.24 14.37
N GLY A 131 15.22 25.73 15.58
CA GLY A 131 13.89 25.33 16.07
C GLY A 131 13.45 23.89 15.74
N ARG A 132 14.29 23.07 15.09
CA ARG A 132 13.97 21.65 14.78
C ARG A 132 15.18 20.74 15.04
N ASN A 133 15.26 20.19 16.25
CA ASN A 133 16.29 19.20 16.63
C ASN A 133 15.72 17.84 17.07
N GLU A 134 14.40 17.71 17.18
CA GLU A 134 13.75 16.48 17.62
C GLU A 134 13.39 15.57 16.44
N ARG A 135 13.36 14.25 16.71
CA ARG A 135 12.88 13.25 15.77
C ARG A 135 11.43 13.55 15.38
N GLN A 136 11.14 13.49 14.09
CA GLN A 136 9.80 13.71 13.56
C GLN A 136 9.22 12.42 12.99
N THR A 137 7.90 12.39 12.85
CA THR A 137 7.18 11.27 12.23
C THR A 137 6.34 11.82 11.09
N GLU A 138 6.57 11.29 9.90
CA GLU A 138 5.77 11.62 8.71
C GLU A 138 4.74 10.53 8.45
N LYS A 139 3.55 10.93 7.99
CA LYS A 139 2.51 10.00 7.57
C LYS A 139 2.46 9.93 6.06
N PHE A 140 2.49 8.71 5.53
CA PHE A 140 2.40 8.48 4.09
C PHE A 140 1.45 7.32 3.78
N SER A 141 0.84 7.37 2.61
CA SER A 141 0.11 6.26 2.02
C SER A 141 0.91 5.77 0.81
N TYR A 142 0.89 4.48 0.52
CA TYR A 142 1.58 3.95 -0.66
C TYR A 142 0.76 2.84 -1.31
N LEU A 143 1.06 2.57 -2.57
CA LEU A 143 0.52 1.47 -3.36
C LEU A 143 1.65 0.93 -4.24
N ILE A 144 1.83 -0.38 -4.24
CA ILE A 144 2.76 -1.07 -5.12
C ILE A 144 1.96 -2.07 -5.95
N LEU A 145 2.02 -1.91 -7.26
CA LEU A 145 1.43 -2.83 -8.23
C LEU A 145 2.55 -3.56 -8.95
N ALA A 146 2.35 -4.85 -9.18
CA ALA A 146 3.28 -5.70 -9.91
C ALA A 146 2.65 -6.19 -11.21
N ARG A 147 3.48 -6.38 -12.24
CA ARG A 147 3.11 -7.15 -13.43
C ARG A 147 3.15 -8.62 -13.05
N THR A 148 2.02 -9.31 -13.14
CA THR A 148 1.95 -10.74 -12.82
C THR A 148 2.18 -11.56 -14.09
N GLU A 149 3.05 -12.56 -13.98
CA GLU A 149 3.25 -13.53 -15.06
C GLU A 149 1.97 -14.34 -15.30
N LEU A 150 1.62 -14.53 -16.57
CA LEU A 150 0.43 -15.27 -16.96
C LEU A 150 0.62 -16.76 -16.61
N GLY A 151 -0.19 -17.27 -15.68
CA GLY A 151 -0.18 -18.70 -15.32
C GLY A 151 0.67 -19.08 -14.11
N GLY A 152 1.10 -18.11 -13.30
CA GLY A 152 1.71 -18.41 -12.00
C GLY A 152 0.72 -19.11 -11.07
N THR A 153 0.98 -20.38 -10.75
CA THR A 153 0.34 -21.09 -9.64
C THR A 153 0.70 -20.38 -8.34
N GLU A 154 -0.28 -19.80 -7.65
CA GLU A 154 -0.04 -19.31 -6.30
C GLU A 154 0.27 -20.51 -5.40
N PRO A 155 1.44 -20.56 -4.74
CA PRO A 155 1.68 -21.60 -3.75
C PRO A 155 0.62 -21.47 -2.65
N GLU A 156 0.12 -22.61 -2.15
CA GLU A 156 -0.74 -22.67 -0.96
C GLU A 156 -0.03 -21.95 0.19
N SER A 157 -0.37 -20.68 0.37
CA SER A 157 0.29 -19.80 1.33
C SER A 157 -0.71 -19.40 2.39
N VAL A 158 -0.24 -19.32 3.63
CA VAL A 158 -1.02 -18.80 4.75
C VAL A 158 -1.53 -17.42 4.36
N ASP A 159 -2.83 -17.17 4.50
CA ASP A 159 -3.39 -15.85 4.30
C ASP A 159 -2.78 -14.85 5.30
N TRP A 160 -2.28 -13.72 4.83
CA TRP A 160 -1.67 -12.69 5.68
C TRP A 160 -2.51 -11.41 5.69
N GLY A 161 -2.92 -10.98 6.89
CA GLY A 161 -3.50 -9.66 7.10
C GLY A 161 -2.41 -8.59 7.24
N ARG A 162 -2.72 -7.35 6.86
CA ARG A 162 -1.84 -6.19 7.10
C ARG A 162 -2.32 -5.35 8.27
N LEU A 163 -1.44 -5.04 9.21
CA LEU A 163 -1.71 -4.10 10.29
C LEU A 163 -1.92 -2.68 9.76
N ILE A 164 -3.09 -2.12 10.06
CA ILE A 164 -3.54 -0.81 9.56
C ILE A 164 -3.64 0.28 10.64
N SER A 165 -3.14 -0.02 11.84
CA SER A 165 -2.99 0.92 12.94
C SER A 165 -1.86 0.47 13.89
N PRO A 166 -1.33 1.35 14.75
CA PRO A 166 -0.37 0.96 15.78
C PRO A 166 -0.88 -0.19 16.65
N VAL A 167 -0.02 -1.18 16.88
CA VAL A 167 -0.30 -2.32 17.75
C VAL A 167 -0.42 -1.85 19.20
N LYS A 168 -1.53 -2.17 19.87
CA LYS A 168 -1.71 -1.80 21.29
C LYS A 168 -1.28 -2.96 22.19
N ARG A 169 -0.11 -2.79 22.80
CA ARG A 169 0.52 -3.77 23.69
C ARG A 169 -0.05 -3.64 25.12
N ARG A 170 -0.58 -4.73 25.67
CA ARG A 170 -1.02 -4.85 27.08
C ARG A 170 -0.29 -6.00 27.76
N THR A 171 -0.40 -6.12 29.08
CA THR A 171 0.40 -7.08 29.87
C THR A 171 0.19 -8.53 29.45
N ARG A 172 -1.01 -8.92 28.98
CA ARG A 172 -1.33 -10.32 28.63
C ARG A 172 -2.02 -10.51 27.27
N HIS A 173 -2.27 -9.43 26.56
CA HIS A 173 -2.91 -9.46 25.24
C HIS A 173 -2.37 -8.32 24.38
N VAL A 174 -2.56 -8.45 23.08
CA VAL A 174 -2.15 -7.45 22.09
C VAL A 174 -3.32 -7.21 21.15
N HIS A 175 -3.71 -5.95 20.98
CA HIS A 175 -4.76 -5.61 20.01
C HIS A 175 -4.14 -5.26 18.66
N CYS A 176 -4.57 -5.99 17.64
CA CYS A 176 -4.15 -5.85 16.26
C CYS A 176 -5.37 -5.49 15.41
N ARG A 177 -5.35 -4.34 14.75
CA ARG A 177 -6.35 -4.01 13.71
C ARG A 177 -5.73 -4.21 12.36
N MET A 178 -6.36 -5.03 11.53
CA MET A 178 -5.80 -5.46 10.26
C MET A 178 -6.82 -5.38 9.12
N CYS A 179 -6.31 -5.15 7.91
CA CYS A 179 -7.03 -5.43 6.68
C CYS A 179 -6.68 -6.86 6.24
N CYS A 180 -7.68 -7.62 5.83
CA CYS A 180 -7.52 -9.06 5.57
C CYS A 180 -7.65 -9.38 4.07
N PRO A 181 -7.15 -10.54 3.59
CA PRO A 181 -7.28 -10.95 2.19
C PRO A 181 -8.73 -11.03 1.69
N ASP A 182 -9.68 -11.26 2.60
CA ASP A 182 -11.11 -11.24 2.29
C ASP A 182 -11.70 -9.81 2.11
N GLY A 183 -10.87 -8.77 2.19
CA GLY A 183 -11.31 -7.38 2.06
C GLY A 183 -12.12 -6.87 3.24
N LYS A 184 -12.05 -7.52 4.42
CA LYS A 184 -12.65 -7.03 5.66
C LYS A 184 -11.61 -6.43 6.59
N LEU A 185 -12.07 -5.51 7.43
CA LEU A 185 -11.30 -5.02 8.58
C LEU A 185 -11.59 -5.90 9.78
N GLN A 186 -10.55 -6.38 10.44
CA GLN A 186 -10.66 -7.20 11.64
C GLN A 186 -9.90 -6.57 12.80
N HIS A 187 -10.42 -6.82 14.02
CA HIS A 187 -9.77 -6.46 15.26
C HIS A 187 -9.49 -7.73 16.06
N LEU A 188 -8.25 -8.22 15.96
CA LEU A 188 -7.80 -9.43 16.63
C LEU A 188 -7.16 -9.09 17.97
N VAL A 189 -7.60 -9.78 19.03
CA VAL A 189 -6.96 -9.73 20.36
C VAL A 189 -6.11 -10.99 20.51
N VAL A 190 -4.80 -10.83 20.35
CA VAL A 190 -3.84 -11.93 20.40
C VAL A 190 -3.42 -12.19 21.84
N THR A 191 -3.54 -13.44 22.28
CA THR A 191 -3.06 -13.92 23.58
C THR A 191 -2.20 -15.16 23.39
N ALA A 192 -1.24 -15.38 24.30
CA ALA A 192 -0.40 -16.57 24.25
C ALA A 192 -1.19 -17.89 24.39
N ARG A 193 -2.37 -17.85 25.04
CA ARG A 193 -3.22 -19.02 25.26
C ARG A 193 -4.07 -19.37 24.04
N LYS A 194 -4.75 -18.39 23.42
CA LYS A 194 -5.66 -18.64 22.29
C LYS A 194 -4.92 -18.86 20.97
N GLN A 195 -3.80 -18.17 20.73
CA GLN A 195 -3.13 -18.16 19.41
C GLN A 195 -1.72 -18.74 19.39
N SER A 196 -1.26 -19.38 20.48
CA SER A 196 0.13 -19.78 20.75
C SER A 196 1.06 -18.66 21.25
N ARG A 197 2.15 -19.09 21.90
CA ARG A 197 3.20 -18.20 22.42
C ARG A 197 3.95 -17.48 21.30
N ASP A 198 4.13 -18.10 20.14
CA ASP A 198 4.96 -17.55 19.07
C ASP A 198 4.21 -16.47 18.28
N VAL A 199 2.94 -16.69 17.96
CA VAL A 199 2.08 -15.64 17.40
C VAL A 199 1.98 -14.47 18.39
N TYR A 200 1.79 -14.75 19.68
CA TYR A 200 1.74 -13.68 20.67
C TYR A 200 3.02 -12.85 20.72
N ARG A 201 4.19 -13.49 20.66
CA ARG A 201 5.48 -12.77 20.58
C ARG A 201 5.58 -11.96 19.29
N CYS A 202 5.25 -12.56 18.15
CA CYS A 202 5.25 -11.93 16.84
C CYS A 202 4.36 -10.68 16.83
N ALA A 203 3.09 -10.81 17.19
CA ALA A 203 2.14 -9.70 17.27
C ALA A 203 2.62 -8.62 18.24
N ARG A 204 3.27 -8.98 19.36
CA ARG A 204 3.82 -8.01 20.31
C ARG A 204 5.02 -7.26 19.75
N SER A 205 5.86 -7.88 18.93
CA SER A 205 7.00 -7.24 18.27
C SER A 205 6.63 -6.49 17.00
N SER A 206 5.47 -6.76 16.39
CA SER A 206 5.04 -6.09 15.16
C SER A 206 4.72 -4.61 15.35
N ASP A 207 4.94 -3.86 14.29
CA ASP A 207 4.63 -2.44 14.17
C ASP A 207 3.56 -2.16 13.11
N TRP A 208 3.16 -0.89 13.03
CA TRP A 208 2.13 -0.45 12.09
C TRP A 208 2.61 -0.66 10.65
N GLY A 209 1.95 -1.58 9.96
CA GLY A 209 2.24 -1.92 8.58
C GLY A 209 2.71 -3.34 8.42
N ASP A 210 3.13 -4.03 9.49
CA ASP A 210 3.56 -5.43 9.37
C ASP A 210 2.42 -6.35 8.97
N ARG A 211 2.80 -7.53 8.47
CA ARG A 211 1.87 -8.61 8.16
C ARG A 211 1.76 -9.55 9.35
N LEU A 212 0.56 -10.03 9.62
CA LEU A 212 0.30 -11.10 10.59
C LEU A 212 -0.50 -12.22 9.91
N PRO A 213 -0.25 -13.49 10.27
CA PRO A 213 -0.99 -14.59 9.69
C PRO A 213 -2.46 -14.49 10.12
N MET A 214 -3.37 -14.77 9.19
CA MET A 214 -4.79 -14.93 9.45
C MET A 214 -4.96 -16.24 10.19
N LEU A 215 -5.11 -16.16 11.51
CA LEU A 215 -5.41 -17.31 12.33
C LEU A 215 -6.93 -17.47 12.29
N GLN A 216 -7.40 -18.56 11.69
CA GLN A 216 -8.81 -18.95 11.81
C GLN A 216 -9.10 -19.08 13.30
N GLY A 217 -9.86 -18.12 13.84
CA GLY A 217 -10.40 -18.25 15.17
C GLY A 217 -11.56 -19.21 15.06
N ASP A 218 -11.56 -20.28 15.86
CA ASP A 218 -12.75 -21.08 16.11
C ASP A 218 -13.87 -20.11 16.55
N ASN A 219 -14.80 -19.84 15.64
CA ASN A 219 -16.06 -19.16 15.92
C ASN A 219 -16.99 -20.15 16.67
N GLU A 220 -16.56 -20.71 17.79
CA GLU A 220 -17.41 -21.61 18.60
C GLU A 220 -17.94 -20.96 19.88
N ASP A 221 -17.46 -19.77 20.28
CA ASP A 221 -17.87 -19.16 21.56
C ASP A 221 -19.01 -18.13 21.44
N ALA A 222 -19.76 -18.06 20.32
CA ALA A 222 -20.83 -17.06 20.14
C ALA A 222 -22.28 -17.63 20.22
N GLU A 223 -22.47 -18.94 20.34
CA GLU A 223 -23.82 -19.56 20.38
C GLU A 223 -24.20 -20.19 21.73
N SER A 224 -23.35 -20.16 22.76
CA SER A 224 -23.64 -20.86 24.02
C SER A 224 -24.35 -20.02 25.11
N ASP A 225 -24.82 -18.81 24.82
CA ASP A 225 -25.42 -17.92 25.85
C ASP A 225 -26.88 -17.51 25.54
N SER A 226 -27.58 -18.22 24.65
CA SER A 226 -29.02 -18.00 24.38
C SER A 226 -29.96 -19.07 24.94
N GLU A 227 -29.47 -20.03 25.74
CA GLU A 227 -30.33 -20.96 26.48
C GLU A 227 -29.90 -21.07 27.94
N ARG A 228 -30.39 -20.14 28.77
CA ARG A 228 -30.70 -20.36 30.20
C ARG A 228 -31.57 -19.23 30.75
#